data_AF-A0A2L1U7N7-F1
#
_entry.id   AF-A0A2L1U7N7-F1
#
_cell.length_a   1.000
_cell.length_b   1.000
_cell.length_c   1.000
_cell.angle_alpha   90.00
_cell.angle_beta   90.00
_cell.angle_gamma   90.00
#
_symmetry.space_group_name_H-M   'P 1'
#
loop_
_entity.id
_entity.type
_entity.pdbx_description
1 polymer ?
#
loop_
_entity_poly.entity_id
_entity_poly.type
_entity_poly.pdbx_seq_one_letter_code
_entity_poly.pdbx_strand_id
1 'polypeptide(L)'
;MAISKRELIKLIELLPDDANQSAYDYLKYLSIRHRPDWDEIAQMEPDDVPLSEEEERQLKSSSEFMSWEEAMSELNLPTDIKS
;
A
#
# COMPACT_ATOMS: atom_id res chain seq x y z
N MET A 1 -13.50 -14.09 -10.59
CA MET A 1 -13.97 -13.76 -11.95
C MET A 1 -12.74 -13.58 -12.82
N ALA A 2 -12.55 -14.38 -13.87
CA ALA A 2 -11.35 -14.28 -14.69
C ALA A 2 -11.54 -13.21 -15.77
N ILE A 3 -10.71 -12.16 -15.75
CA ILE A 3 -10.71 -11.12 -16.79
C ILE A 3 -9.87 -11.61 -17.98
N SER A 4 -10.39 -11.42 -19.20
CA SER A 4 -9.66 -11.82 -20.40
C SER A 4 -8.55 -10.82 -20.74
N LYS A 5 -7.46 -11.29 -21.37
CA LYS A 5 -6.39 -10.40 -21.87
C LYS A 5 -6.92 -9.31 -22.83
N ARG A 6 -7.99 -9.62 -23.58
CA ARG A 6 -8.65 -8.65 -24.48
C ARG A 6 -9.31 -7.50 -23.73
N GLU A 7 -9.95 -7.79 -22.60
CA GLU A 7 -10.55 -6.74 -21.76
C GLU A 7 -9.48 -5.86 -21.11
N LEU A 8 -8.34 -6.45 -20.72
CA LEU A 8 -7.21 -5.69 -20.19
C LEU A 8 -6.65 -4.71 -21.23
N ILE A 9 -6.46 -5.15 -22.48
CA ILE A 9 -5.97 -4.29 -23.57
C ILE A 9 -6.91 -3.11 -23.81
N LYS A 10 -8.23 -3.36 -23.84
CA LYS A 10 -9.23 -2.29 -23.99
C LYS A 10 -9.16 -1.26 -22.87
N LEU A 11 -8.88 -1.70 -21.64
CA LEU A 11 -8.72 -0.79 -20.50
C LEU A 11 -7.49 0.10 -20.68
N ILE A 12 -6.38 -0.46 -21.14
CA ILE A 12 -5.14 0.28 -21.41
C ILE A 12 -5.38 1.34 -22.50
N GLU A 13 -6.14 1.02 -23.54
CA GLU A 13 -6.50 1.97 -24.62
C GLU A 13 -7.36 3.14 -24.14
N LEU A 14 -8.05 3.01 -23.00
CA LEU A 14 -8.91 4.04 -22.43
C LEU A 14 -8.21 4.89 -21.36
N LEU A 15 -6.98 4.53 -20.96
CA LEU A 15 -6.24 5.28 -19.94
C LEU A 15 -5.82 6.65 -20.48
N PRO A 16 -5.89 7.70 -19.64
CA PRO A 16 -5.30 8.99 -19.98
C PRO A 16 -3.77 8.88 -20.01
N ASP A 17 -3.12 9.73 -20.82
CA ASP A 17 -1.68 9.63 -21.08
C ASP A 17 -0.81 9.76 -19.82
N ASP A 18 -1.26 10.51 -18.83
CA ASP A 18 -0.60 10.70 -17.53
C ASP A 18 -0.63 9.44 -16.65
N ALA A 19 -1.59 8.54 -16.87
CA ALA A 19 -1.71 7.28 -16.16
C ALA A 19 -0.88 6.13 -16.78
N ASN A 20 -0.38 6.29 -18.01
CA ASN A 20 0.34 5.24 -18.73
C ASN A 20 1.59 4.74 -17.99
N GLN A 21 2.34 5.66 -17.36
CA GLN A 21 3.53 5.30 -16.60
C GLN A 21 3.18 4.41 -15.40
N SER A 22 2.20 4.83 -14.60
CA SER A 22 1.71 4.08 -13.44
C SER A 22 1.14 2.72 -13.84
N ALA A 23 0.38 2.65 -14.93
CA ALA A 23 -0.17 1.40 -15.44
C ALA A 23 0.93 0.44 -15.92
N TYR A 24 1.94 0.94 -16.61
CA TYR A 24 3.10 0.16 -17.03
C TYR A 24 3.86 -0.41 -15.83
N ASP A 25 4.18 0.44 -14.84
CA ASP A 25 4.92 0.02 -13.65
C ASP A 25 4.16 -1.05 -12.87
N TYR A 26 2.85 -0.91 -12.73
CA TYR A 26 2.01 -1.90 -12.06
C TYR A 26 1.95 -3.24 -12.82
N LEU A 27 1.72 -3.21 -14.14
CA LEU A 27 1.69 -4.42 -14.96
C LEU A 27 3.07 -5.12 -14.97
N LYS A 28 4.15 -4.35 -15.02
CA LYS A 28 5.52 -4.86 -14.92
C LYS A 28 5.77 -5.50 -13.56
N TYR A 29 5.35 -4.87 -12.47
CA TYR A 29 5.41 -5.44 -11.13
C TYR A 29 4.70 -6.79 -11.08
N LEU A 30 3.46 -6.88 -11.59
CA LEU A 30 2.69 -8.12 -11.63
C LEU A 30 3.32 -9.21 -12.51
N SER A 31 4.09 -8.84 -13.54
CA SER A 31 4.80 -9.81 -14.39
C SER A 31 6.04 -10.41 -13.73
N ILE A 32 6.66 -9.70 -12.79
CA ILE A 32 7.90 -10.10 -12.13
C ILE A 32 7.60 -10.78 -10.80
N ARG A 33 6.63 -10.24 -10.04
CA ARG A 33 6.23 -10.78 -8.76
C ARG A 33 4.92 -11.53 -8.91
N HIS A 34 4.98 -12.85 -8.68
CA HIS A 34 3.78 -13.55 -8.27
C HIS A 34 3.35 -12.94 -6.93
N ARG A 35 2.12 -12.42 -6.85
CA ARG A 35 1.56 -12.01 -5.57
C ARG A 35 1.24 -13.31 -4.82
N PRO A 36 1.95 -13.62 -3.72
CA PRO A 36 1.64 -14.81 -2.96
C PRO A 36 0.21 -14.70 -2.41
N ASP A 37 -0.47 -15.82 -2.32
CA ASP A 37 -1.74 -15.89 -1.61
C ASP A 37 -1.54 -15.77 -0.08
N TRP A 38 -2.63 -15.67 0.67
CA TRP A 38 -2.55 -15.48 2.12
C TRP A 38 -1.92 -16.68 2.84
N ASP A 39 -2.09 -17.89 2.29
CA ASP A 39 -1.52 -19.11 2.87
C ASP A 39 -0.02 -19.17 2.61
N GLU A 40 0.42 -18.76 1.41
CA GLU A 40 1.83 -18.59 1.05
C GLU A 40 2.49 -17.52 1.93
N ILE A 41 1.86 -16.36 2.10
CA ILE A 41 2.38 -15.28 2.97
C ILE A 41 2.58 -15.77 4.42
N ALA A 42 1.64 -16.56 4.94
CA ALA A 42 1.73 -17.07 6.31
C ALA A 42 2.90 -18.05 6.52
N GLN A 43 3.42 -18.65 5.45
CA GLN A 43 4.56 -19.58 5.48
C GLN A 43 5.89 -18.92 5.06
N MET A 44 5.85 -17.65 4.62
CA MET A 44 7.07 -16.92 4.26
C MET A 44 7.83 -16.49 5.51
N GLU A 45 9.15 -16.51 5.43
CA GLU A 45 9.99 -15.92 6.45
C GLU A 45 9.71 -14.40 6.55
N PRO A 46 9.68 -13.83 7.76
CA PRO A 46 9.68 -12.39 7.94
C PRO A 46 10.82 -11.74 7.15
N ASP A 47 10.61 -10.52 6.68
CA ASP A 47 11.70 -9.79 6.06
C ASP A 47 12.77 -9.39 7.09
N ASP A 48 14.00 -9.20 6.61
CA ASP A 48 15.12 -8.75 7.43
C ASP A 48 15.11 -7.22 7.63
N VAL A 49 13.98 -6.55 7.31
CA VAL A 49 13.87 -5.10 7.42
C VAL A 49 13.62 -4.77 8.89
N PRO A 50 14.53 -4.03 9.56
CA PRO A 50 14.29 -3.65 10.94
C PRO A 50 13.09 -2.70 11.01
N LEU A 51 12.32 -2.81 12.09
CA LEU A 51 11.26 -1.86 12.38
C LEU A 51 11.85 -0.45 12.47
N SER A 52 11.12 0.51 11.92
CA SER A 52 11.38 1.92 12.17
C SER A 52 11.11 2.27 13.64
N GLU A 53 11.67 3.39 14.10
CA GLU A 53 11.46 3.89 15.47
C GLU A 53 9.97 4.03 15.81
N GLU A 54 9.16 4.39 14.82
CA GLU A 54 7.72 4.54 14.97
C GLU A 54 7.00 3.20 15.06
N GLU A 55 7.31 2.25 14.18
CA GLU A 55 6.75 0.89 14.26
C GLU A 55 7.11 0.20 15.58
N GLU A 56 8.33 0.42 16.09
CA GLU A 56 8.71 -0.03 17.42
C GLU A 56 7.88 0.62 18.54
N ARG A 57 7.58 1.92 18.44
CA ARG A 57 6.75 2.65 19.40
C ARG A 57 5.31 2.14 19.37
N GLN A 58 4.74 1.94 18.18
CA GLN A 58 3.39 1.41 17.99
C GLN A 58 3.28 -0.02 18.54
N LEU A 59 4.27 -0.87 18.27
CA LEU A 59 4.30 -2.24 18.79
C LEU A 59 4.36 -2.29 20.33
N LYS A 60 5.03 -1.32 20.95
CA LYS A 60 5.15 -1.19 22.42
C LYS A 60 3.98 -0.42 23.06
N SER A 61 3.11 0.18 22.25
CA SER A 61 1.95 0.92 22.75
C SER A 61 0.91 -0.02 23.35
N SER A 62 0.28 0.42 24.44
CA SER A 62 -0.85 -0.30 25.05
C SER A 62 -2.21 0.12 24.48
N SER A 63 -2.22 1.13 23.59
CA SER A 63 -3.41 1.62 22.93
C SER A 63 -3.51 1.02 21.53
N GLU A 64 -4.65 0.42 21.21
CA GLU A 64 -4.99 -0.08 19.87
C GLU A 64 -5.24 1.05 18.87
N PHE A 65 -5.40 2.29 19.35
CA PHE A 65 -5.72 3.46 18.55
C PHE A 65 -4.75 4.60 18.81
N MET A 66 -4.48 5.39 17.78
CA MET A 66 -3.80 6.67 17.88
C MET A 66 -4.79 7.76 18.30
N SER A 67 -4.33 8.71 19.11
CA SER A 67 -5.11 9.91 19.38
C SER A 67 -5.21 10.80 18.14
N TRP A 68 -6.21 11.68 18.13
CA TRP A 68 -6.37 12.67 17.05
C TRP A 68 -5.17 13.61 16.93
N GLU A 69 -4.56 13.96 18.06
CA GLU A 69 -3.39 14.84 18.13
C GLU A 69 -2.15 14.19 17.52
N GLU A 70 -1.92 12.90 17.81
CA GLU A 70 -0.85 12.09 17.21
C GLU A 70 -1.04 11.95 15.69
N ALA A 71 -2.25 11.60 15.25
CA ALA A 71 -2.55 11.49 13.82
C ALA A 71 -2.31 12.81 13.06
N MET A 72 -2.66 13.95 13.65
CA MET A 72 -2.38 15.26 13.04
C MET A 72 -0.88 15.54 12.93
N SER A 73 -0.12 15.21 13.98
CA SER A 73 1.33 15.40 13.98
C SER A 73 2.02 14.50 12.95
N GLU A 74 1.62 13.24 12.84
CA GLU A 74 2.26 12.26 11.95
C GLU A 74 1.94 12.51 10.47
N LEU A 75 0.69 12.86 10.17
CA LEU A 75 0.23 13.11 8.80
C LEU A 75 0.50 14.54 8.32
N ASN A 76 1.22 15.34 9.12
CA ASN A 76 1.45 16.78 8.89
C ASN A 76 0.15 17.54 8.57
N LEU A 77 -0.93 17.19 9.28
CA LEU A 77 -2.22 17.83 9.09
C LEU A 77 -2.25 19.18 9.81
N PRO A 78 -3.08 20.13 9.35
CA PRO A 78 -3.25 21.40 10.05
C PRO A 78 -3.77 21.14 11.46
N THR A 79 -3.01 21.60 12.46
CA THR A 79 -3.41 21.52 13.88
C THR A 79 -4.50 22.52 14.25
N ASP A 80 -4.82 23.46 13.36
CA ASP A 80 -5.87 24.46 13.54
C ASP A 80 -7.16 24.02 12.85
N ILE A 81 -7.83 23.03 13.45
CA ILE A 81 -9.24 22.75 13.15
C ILE A 81 -10.04 23.63 14.11
N LYS A 82 -10.30 24.87 13.68
CA LYS A 82 -11.12 25.81 14.46
C LYS A 82 -12.47 25.16 14.79
N SER A 83 -12.81 25.18 16.09
CA SER A 83 -14.15 24.92 16.63
C SER A 83 -15.21 25.84 16.02
#